data_AF-W2M9F7-F1
#
_entry.id   AF-W2M9F7-F1
#
_cell.length_a   1.000
_cell.length_b   1.000
_cell.length_c   1.000
_cell.angle_alpha   90.00
_cell.angle_beta   90.00
_cell.angle_gamma   90.00
#
_symmetry.space_group_name_H-M   'P 1'
#
loop_
_entity.id
_entity.type
_entity.pdbx_description
1 polymer ?
#
loop_
_entity_poly.entity_id
_entity_poly.type
_entity_poly.pdbx_seq_one_letter_code
_entity_poly.pdbx_strand_id
1 'polypeptide(L)'
;MLKSWFAAVLCTALGLAAQQGTPLVSADQWDERADAIVATFTDDDIIGQMTQIDINQLLTEDNKVDDDKVRAYAKMRVGSYLTSPFNNGPVNGTYMWTADEWREVITRIQEITMEENGGHPMVYGVDSVHGAIFVKDAVLFGQQINGGASFNPDLVYEQGRITGRDTEASGVPWVFGPILGISRNPLWARTFETFSEDPHINSVMGDAIIRGLQSNNHTAACMKHWIVYPKTPSGHDKDAVTVSDYDMMNYFFPPFKAAVDAGVISTMENYISINGVPTVSNAKLMNALLRDDLGFDGMM
;
A
#
# COMPACT_ATOMS: atom_id res chain seq x y z
N MET A 1 57.84 12.14 -22.24
CA MET A 1 58.61 10.94 -22.65
C MET A 1 57.81 9.71 -22.21
N LEU A 2 57.31 8.95 -23.19
CA LEU A 2 56.61 7.69 -23.03
C LEU A 2 57.51 6.59 -22.43
N LYS A 3 56.91 5.66 -21.67
CA LYS A 3 57.00 4.18 -21.76
C LYS A 3 56.42 3.58 -20.47
N SER A 4 55.16 3.13 -20.46
CA SER A 4 54.66 1.80 -20.88
C SER A 4 55.00 0.69 -19.88
N TRP A 5 53.99 0.12 -19.20
CA TRP A 5 53.84 -1.34 -19.00
C TRP A 5 52.33 -1.66 -18.92
N PHE A 6 51.86 -2.31 -19.98
CA PHE A 6 50.58 -2.99 -20.13
C PHE A 6 50.80 -4.50 -19.86
N ALA A 7 49.69 -5.21 -19.61
CA ALA A 7 49.53 -6.65 -19.34
C ALA A 7 49.62 -7.03 -17.84
N ALA A 8 48.63 -7.67 -17.23
CA ALA A 8 47.78 -8.74 -17.77
C ALA A 8 46.30 -8.62 -17.37
N VAL A 9 45.45 -8.79 -18.38
CA VAL A 9 44.06 -9.22 -18.30
C VAL A 9 44.07 -10.74 -18.08
N LEU A 10 43.38 -11.24 -17.05
CA LEU A 10 42.67 -12.54 -16.99
C LEU A 10 42.28 -12.85 -15.55
N CYS A 11 41.02 -12.56 -15.20
CA CYS A 11 40.21 -13.29 -14.22
C CYS A 11 38.77 -12.80 -14.34
N THR A 12 38.16 -13.06 -15.50
CA THR A 12 36.70 -13.04 -15.68
C THR A 12 36.10 -14.34 -15.16
N ALA A 13 34.91 -14.20 -14.57
CA ALA A 13 33.94 -15.24 -14.24
C ALA A 13 34.22 -16.05 -12.97
N LEU A 14 33.65 -15.59 -11.86
CA LEU A 14 32.92 -16.41 -10.87
C LEU A 14 32.28 -15.47 -9.84
N GLY A 15 30.99 -15.20 -10.02
CA GLY A 15 30.22 -14.34 -9.13
C GLY A 15 28.91 -13.81 -9.72
N LEU A 16 28.24 -14.58 -10.57
CA LEU A 16 26.87 -14.31 -11.02
C LEU A 16 26.04 -15.56 -10.72
N ALA A 17 25.76 -15.75 -9.42
CA ALA A 17 24.81 -16.73 -8.94
C ALA A 17 24.35 -16.32 -7.53
N ALA A 18 23.46 -15.33 -7.46
CA ALA A 18 22.51 -15.17 -6.35
C ALA A 18 21.41 -14.20 -6.79
N GLN A 19 20.16 -14.63 -6.58
CA GLN A 19 18.89 -13.91 -6.79
C GLN A 19 18.45 -13.69 -8.25
N GLN A 20 18.16 -14.80 -8.95
CA GLN A 20 16.92 -14.83 -9.72
C GLN A 20 15.76 -14.89 -8.72
N GLY A 21 15.37 -13.75 -8.18
CA GLY A 21 13.97 -13.59 -7.79
C GLY A 21 13.16 -13.74 -9.08
N THR A 22 12.10 -14.56 -9.06
CA THR A 22 11.08 -14.51 -10.09
C THR A 22 10.74 -13.03 -10.29
N PRO A 23 10.89 -12.45 -11.51
CA PRO A 23 10.32 -11.15 -11.74
C PRO A 23 8.85 -11.27 -11.40
N LEU A 24 8.32 -10.33 -10.61
CA LEU A 24 6.90 -10.04 -10.63
C LEU A 24 6.51 -10.03 -12.10
N VAL A 25 5.57 -10.90 -12.46
CA VAL A 25 5.07 -11.12 -13.82
C VAL A 25 5.30 -9.89 -14.69
N SER A 26 6.18 -10.00 -15.70
CA SER A 26 6.73 -8.84 -16.45
C SER A 26 5.65 -7.80 -16.70
N ALA A 27 5.82 -6.60 -16.13
CA ALA A 27 4.91 -5.46 -16.30
C ALA A 27 4.48 -5.33 -17.77
N ASP A 28 5.42 -5.51 -18.70
CA ASP A 28 5.25 -5.51 -20.16
C ASP A 28 3.99 -6.21 -20.69
N GLN A 29 3.58 -7.38 -20.17
CA GLN A 29 2.40 -8.09 -20.69
C GLN A 29 1.07 -7.52 -20.16
N TRP A 30 1.10 -6.91 -18.99
CA TRP A 30 -0.07 -6.26 -18.40
C TRP A 30 -0.16 -4.82 -18.89
N ASP A 31 0.96 -4.18 -19.21
CA ASP A 31 1.03 -2.81 -19.74
C ASP A 31 0.31 -2.72 -21.07
N GLU A 32 0.57 -3.61 -22.04
CA GLU A 32 -0.16 -3.60 -23.32
C GLU A 32 -1.68 -3.77 -23.13
N ARG A 33 -2.09 -4.59 -22.16
CA ARG A 33 -3.51 -4.79 -21.84
C ARG A 33 -4.10 -3.57 -21.14
N ALA A 34 -3.37 -2.96 -20.21
CA ALA A 34 -3.79 -1.76 -19.51
C ALA A 34 -3.93 -0.59 -20.48
N ASP A 35 -2.94 -0.37 -21.34
CA ASP A 35 -2.96 0.63 -22.40
C ASP A 35 -4.15 0.43 -23.35
N ALA A 36 -4.41 -0.82 -23.77
CA ALA A 36 -5.55 -1.12 -24.61
C ALA A 36 -6.90 -0.82 -23.92
N ILE A 37 -7.02 -1.06 -22.61
CA ILE A 37 -8.22 -0.72 -21.83
C ILE A 37 -8.34 0.81 -21.71
N VAL A 38 -7.29 1.48 -21.24
CA VAL A 38 -7.28 2.95 -21.00
C VAL A 38 -7.48 3.72 -22.29
N ALA A 39 -6.98 3.24 -23.44
CA ALA A 39 -7.23 3.85 -24.74
C ALA A 39 -8.71 3.87 -25.14
N THR A 40 -9.56 3.06 -24.50
CA THR A 40 -11.02 3.06 -24.71
C THR A 40 -11.80 3.94 -23.74
N PHE A 41 -11.14 4.49 -22.72
CA PHE A 41 -11.81 5.26 -21.68
C PHE A 41 -12.28 6.62 -22.19
N THR A 42 -13.46 7.00 -21.74
CA THR A 42 -13.92 8.39 -21.77
C THR A 42 -13.35 9.17 -20.59
N ASP A 43 -13.50 10.50 -20.60
CA ASP A 43 -13.13 11.33 -19.45
C ASP A 43 -13.85 10.88 -18.17
N ASP A 44 -15.11 10.46 -18.28
CA ASP A 44 -15.90 9.93 -17.15
C ASP A 44 -15.31 8.61 -16.62
N ASP A 45 -14.81 7.74 -17.50
CA ASP A 45 -14.14 6.50 -17.09
C ASP A 45 -12.82 6.82 -16.38
N ILE A 46 -12.01 7.75 -16.90
CA ILE A 46 -10.76 8.16 -16.26
C ILE A 46 -11.03 8.72 -14.86
N ILE A 47 -11.95 9.68 -14.73
CA ILE A 47 -12.30 10.31 -13.45
C ILE A 47 -12.87 9.27 -12.48
N GLY A 48 -13.75 8.39 -12.96
CA GLY A 48 -14.34 7.33 -12.15
C GLY A 48 -13.30 6.33 -11.63
N GLN A 49 -12.37 5.89 -12.48
CA GLN A 49 -11.30 4.98 -12.07
C GLN A 49 -10.31 5.62 -11.08
N MET A 50 -10.17 6.95 -11.10
CA MET A 50 -9.42 7.73 -10.11
C MET A 50 -10.21 8.04 -8.83
N THR A 51 -11.44 7.54 -8.71
CA THR A 51 -12.33 7.80 -7.57
C THR A 51 -12.44 6.58 -6.66
N GLN A 52 -12.19 6.79 -5.37
CA GLN A 52 -12.39 5.80 -4.32
C GLN A 52 -13.45 6.28 -3.31
N ILE A 53 -14.43 5.42 -2.98
CA ILE A 53 -15.57 5.77 -2.12
C ILE A 53 -15.65 4.83 -0.90
N ASP A 54 -16.01 5.39 0.26
CA ASP A 54 -16.25 4.63 1.49
C ASP A 54 -17.45 3.67 1.33
N ILE A 55 -17.29 2.40 1.73
CA ILE A 55 -18.37 1.39 1.63
C ILE A 55 -19.68 1.79 2.31
N ASN A 56 -19.65 2.62 3.36
CA ASN A 56 -20.87 3.07 4.02
C ASN A 56 -21.79 3.88 3.09
N GLN A 57 -21.28 4.39 1.96
CA GLN A 57 -22.10 5.01 0.92
C GLN A 57 -22.90 3.99 0.09
N LEU A 58 -22.54 2.71 0.15
CA LEU A 58 -23.18 1.61 -0.59
C LEU A 58 -24.13 0.77 0.26
N LEU A 59 -24.18 1.04 1.57
CA LEU A 59 -24.92 0.21 2.50
C LEU A 59 -26.20 0.90 2.99
N THR A 60 -27.14 0.08 3.45
CA THR A 60 -28.25 0.50 4.30
C THR A 60 -27.77 0.73 5.74
N GLU A 61 -28.61 1.30 6.59
CA GLU A 61 -28.31 1.52 8.02
C GLU A 61 -28.03 0.22 8.79
N ASP A 62 -28.50 -0.92 8.27
CA ASP A 62 -28.28 -2.25 8.85
C ASP A 62 -27.05 -2.96 8.28
N ASN A 63 -26.15 -2.24 7.59
CA ASN A 63 -24.99 -2.78 6.89
C ASN A 63 -25.36 -3.86 5.85
N LYS A 64 -26.43 -3.66 5.09
CA LYS A 64 -26.72 -4.51 3.91
C LYS A 64 -26.42 -3.75 2.63
N VAL A 65 -26.03 -4.45 1.58
CA VAL A 65 -25.81 -3.83 0.26
C VAL A 65 -27.12 -3.18 -0.22
N ASP A 66 -27.04 -1.91 -0.56
CA ASP A 66 -28.10 -1.16 -1.21
C ASP A 66 -27.82 -1.12 -2.71
N ASP A 67 -28.43 -2.05 -3.46
CA ASP A 67 -28.21 -2.22 -4.90
C ASP A 67 -28.42 -0.91 -5.69
N ASP A 68 -29.37 -0.05 -5.30
CA ASP A 68 -29.65 1.20 -6.01
C ASP A 68 -28.51 2.19 -5.83
N LYS A 69 -27.93 2.28 -4.62
CA LYS A 69 -26.73 3.10 -4.38
C LYS A 69 -25.53 2.56 -5.14
N VAL A 70 -25.33 1.24 -5.15
CA VAL A 70 -24.24 0.60 -5.92
C VAL A 70 -24.39 0.93 -7.41
N ARG A 71 -25.59 0.76 -7.98
CA ARG A 71 -25.85 1.12 -9.40
C ARG A 71 -25.59 2.59 -9.68
N ALA A 72 -25.93 3.49 -8.74
CA ALA A 72 -25.69 4.92 -8.91
C ALA A 72 -24.19 5.23 -9.05
N TYR A 73 -23.34 4.70 -8.16
CA TYR A 73 -21.89 4.89 -8.23
C TYR A 73 -21.25 4.14 -9.41
N ALA A 74 -21.75 2.95 -9.76
CA ALA A 74 -21.28 2.21 -10.92
C ALA A 74 -21.50 2.97 -12.24
N LYS A 75 -22.65 3.64 -12.39
CA LYS A 75 -22.92 4.53 -13.54
C LYS A 75 -21.98 5.73 -13.60
N MET A 76 -21.48 6.17 -12.44
CA MET A 76 -20.42 7.20 -12.33
C MET A 76 -19.00 6.63 -12.50
N ARG A 77 -18.87 5.35 -12.88
CA ARG A 77 -17.60 4.69 -13.20
C ARG A 77 -16.60 4.58 -12.04
N VAL A 78 -17.08 4.72 -10.79
CA VAL A 78 -16.24 4.60 -9.57
C VAL A 78 -15.43 3.31 -9.60
N GLY A 79 -14.09 3.45 -9.55
CA GLY A 79 -13.15 2.35 -9.70
C GLY A 79 -12.76 1.65 -8.41
N SER A 80 -12.97 2.28 -7.25
CA SER A 80 -12.56 1.68 -5.99
C SER A 80 -13.52 1.97 -4.84
N TYR A 81 -13.59 1.02 -3.91
CA TYR A 81 -14.24 1.18 -2.62
C TYR A 81 -13.29 0.81 -1.50
N LEU A 82 -13.53 1.35 -0.30
CA LEU A 82 -12.64 1.07 0.83
C LEU A 82 -13.36 0.88 2.17
N THR A 83 -12.53 0.55 3.16
CA THR A 83 -12.81 0.51 4.60
C THR A 83 -13.72 -0.63 5.04
N SER A 84 -13.85 -0.77 6.36
CA SER A 84 -14.83 -1.63 7.00
C SER A 84 -16.07 -0.82 7.37
N PRO A 85 -17.30 -1.36 7.19
CA PRO A 85 -18.51 -0.69 7.66
C PRO A 85 -18.59 -0.63 9.19
N PHE A 86 -17.68 -1.30 9.90
CA PHE A 86 -17.57 -1.30 11.36
C PHE A 86 -16.47 -0.37 11.89
N ASN A 87 -15.83 0.43 11.02
CA ASN A 87 -14.76 1.34 11.44
C ASN A 87 -15.23 2.39 12.48
N ASN A 88 -16.52 2.72 12.49
CA ASN A 88 -17.14 3.63 13.46
C ASN A 88 -17.81 2.91 14.64
N GLY A 89 -17.59 1.59 14.78
CA GLY A 89 -18.19 0.77 15.83
C GLY A 89 -19.20 -0.24 15.30
N PRO A 90 -19.79 -1.04 16.21
CA PRO A 90 -20.73 -2.10 15.85
C PRO A 90 -22.07 -1.54 15.37
N VAL A 91 -22.70 -2.23 14.41
CA VAL A 91 -24.05 -1.93 13.91
C VAL A 91 -24.97 -3.06 14.32
N ASN A 92 -26.06 -2.74 15.04
CA ASN A 92 -27.03 -3.72 15.54
C ASN A 92 -26.41 -4.90 16.32
N GLY A 93 -25.34 -4.64 17.07
CA GLY A 93 -24.61 -5.66 17.83
C GLY A 93 -23.64 -6.52 17.01
N THR A 94 -23.53 -6.29 15.71
CA THR A 94 -22.53 -6.92 14.84
C THR A 94 -21.26 -6.06 14.83
N TYR A 95 -20.13 -6.67 15.17
CA TYR A 95 -18.83 -5.99 15.26
C TYR A 95 -17.96 -6.16 14.02
N MET A 96 -18.12 -7.30 13.32
CA MET A 96 -17.34 -7.69 12.17
C MET A 96 -18.10 -8.72 11.35
N TRP A 97 -17.79 -8.77 10.06
CA TRP A 97 -18.18 -9.83 9.16
C TRP A 97 -17.13 -10.94 9.13
N THR A 98 -17.61 -12.17 8.94
CA THR A 98 -16.80 -13.34 8.54
C THR A 98 -16.23 -13.14 7.13
N ALA A 99 -15.25 -13.97 6.75
CA ALA A 99 -14.71 -13.93 5.39
C ALA A 99 -15.80 -14.19 4.32
N ASP A 100 -16.75 -15.08 4.60
CA ASP A 100 -17.85 -15.41 3.69
C ASP A 100 -18.82 -14.24 3.51
N GLU A 101 -19.23 -13.57 4.60
CA GLU A 101 -20.10 -12.39 4.54
C GLU A 101 -19.42 -11.23 3.79
N TRP A 102 -18.14 -10.98 4.04
CA TRP A 102 -17.35 -10.02 3.27
C TRP A 102 -17.33 -10.35 1.77
N ARG A 103 -17.06 -11.61 1.44
CA ARG A 103 -16.98 -12.07 0.05
C ARG A 103 -18.33 -11.96 -0.65
N GLU A 104 -19.43 -12.27 0.02
CA GLU A 104 -20.78 -12.08 -0.50
C GLU A 104 -21.05 -10.60 -0.84
N VAL A 105 -20.75 -9.69 0.08
CA VAL A 105 -20.93 -8.24 -0.09
C VAL A 105 -20.08 -7.70 -1.25
N ILE A 106 -18.79 -8.02 -1.26
CA ILE A 106 -17.86 -7.54 -2.31
C ILE A 106 -18.24 -8.12 -3.67
N THR A 107 -18.60 -9.40 -3.73
CA THR A 107 -19.05 -10.04 -4.98
C THR A 107 -20.32 -9.35 -5.50
N ARG A 108 -21.29 -9.05 -4.64
CA ARG A 108 -22.51 -8.34 -5.05
C ARG A 108 -22.22 -6.95 -5.62
N ILE A 109 -21.32 -6.19 -4.97
CA ILE A 109 -20.89 -4.87 -5.43
C ILE A 109 -20.17 -4.98 -6.78
N GLN A 110 -19.28 -5.96 -6.92
CA GLN A 110 -18.52 -6.23 -8.14
C GLN A 110 -19.44 -6.55 -9.32
N GLU A 111 -20.40 -7.46 -9.12
CA GLU A 111 -21.37 -7.87 -10.15
C GLU A 111 -22.16 -6.68 -10.67
N ILE A 112 -22.79 -5.91 -9.78
CA ILE A 112 -23.55 -4.71 -10.16
C ILE A 112 -22.65 -3.69 -10.85
N THR A 113 -21.44 -3.49 -10.35
CA THR A 113 -20.50 -2.52 -10.92
C THR A 113 -20.18 -2.87 -12.37
N MET A 114 -19.82 -4.13 -12.63
CA MET A 114 -19.50 -4.62 -13.97
C MET A 114 -20.71 -4.64 -14.91
N GLU A 115 -21.93 -4.90 -14.40
CA GLU A 115 -23.17 -4.81 -15.17
C GLU A 115 -23.41 -3.39 -15.72
N GLU A 116 -23.13 -2.36 -14.91
CA GLU A 116 -23.51 -0.97 -15.21
C GLU A 116 -22.38 -0.16 -15.89
N ASN A 117 -21.11 -0.52 -15.67
CA ASN A 117 -19.95 0.27 -16.13
C ASN A 117 -19.24 -0.30 -17.37
N GLY A 118 -19.88 -1.24 -18.09
CA GLY A 118 -19.29 -1.86 -19.28
C GLY A 118 -18.26 -2.95 -18.97
N GLY A 119 -18.29 -3.54 -17.77
CA GLY A 119 -17.47 -4.69 -17.41
C GLY A 119 -16.12 -4.36 -16.80
N HIS A 120 -15.87 -3.11 -16.39
CA HIS A 120 -14.64 -2.74 -15.70
C HIS A 120 -14.70 -3.17 -14.23
N PRO A 121 -13.73 -3.95 -13.73
CA PRO A 121 -13.76 -4.39 -12.35
C PRO A 121 -13.47 -3.22 -11.38
N MET A 122 -14.06 -3.23 -10.19
CA MET A 122 -13.61 -2.36 -9.10
C MET A 122 -12.49 -3.03 -8.30
N VAL A 123 -11.72 -2.22 -7.57
CA VAL A 123 -10.75 -2.70 -6.58
C VAL A 123 -11.18 -2.28 -5.18
N TYR A 124 -11.14 -3.21 -4.24
CA TYR A 124 -11.50 -2.96 -2.85
C TYR A 124 -10.25 -2.88 -1.96
N GLY A 125 -10.14 -1.82 -1.16
CA GLY A 125 -9.02 -1.58 -0.25
C GLY A 125 -9.39 -1.57 1.23
N VAL A 126 -8.53 -2.13 2.10
CA VAL A 126 -8.77 -2.11 3.55
C VAL A 126 -7.47 -2.01 4.37
N ASP A 127 -7.54 -1.38 5.55
CA ASP A 127 -6.45 -1.34 6.53
C ASP A 127 -6.25 -2.68 7.25
N SER A 128 -5.66 -3.68 6.59
CA SER A 128 -5.20 -4.93 7.24
C SER A 128 -3.74 -4.81 7.69
N VAL A 129 -3.48 -4.01 8.73
CA VAL A 129 -2.10 -3.59 9.09
C VAL A 129 -1.37 -4.49 10.09
N HIS A 130 -2.07 -5.40 10.77
CA HIS A 130 -1.47 -6.38 11.69
C HIS A 130 -2.24 -7.71 11.69
N GLY A 131 -2.56 -8.21 10.50
CA GLY A 131 -3.54 -9.27 10.29
C GLY A 131 -4.75 -8.74 9.52
N ALA A 132 -5.67 -9.62 9.13
CA ALA A 132 -6.93 -9.21 8.49
C ALA A 132 -7.89 -8.62 9.53
N ILE A 133 -7.58 -7.42 10.03
CA ILE A 133 -8.13 -6.88 11.27
C ILE A 133 -9.65 -6.69 11.26
N PHE A 134 -10.27 -6.61 10.08
CA PHE A 134 -11.72 -6.44 9.91
C PHE A 134 -12.44 -7.72 9.50
N VAL A 135 -11.73 -8.85 9.48
CA VAL A 135 -12.29 -10.16 9.18
C VAL A 135 -12.42 -10.92 10.49
N LYS A 136 -13.65 -11.29 10.84
CA LYS A 136 -13.96 -12.02 12.06
C LYS A 136 -13.19 -13.35 12.10
N ASP A 137 -12.67 -13.68 13.27
CA ASP A 137 -11.90 -14.91 13.55
C ASP A 137 -10.57 -15.04 12.77
N ALA A 138 -10.12 -13.99 12.08
CA ALA A 138 -8.80 -13.96 11.45
C ALA A 138 -7.65 -13.82 12.47
N VAL A 139 -6.44 -14.19 12.03
CA VAL A 139 -5.25 -14.07 12.88
C VAL A 139 -4.88 -12.60 13.05
N LEU A 140 -4.74 -12.16 14.30
CA LEU A 140 -4.15 -10.87 14.66
C LEU A 140 -2.73 -11.06 15.16
N PHE A 141 -1.81 -10.28 14.59
CA PHE A 141 -0.42 -10.20 15.00
C PHE A 141 -0.21 -9.03 15.97
N GLY A 142 0.97 -8.99 16.58
CA GLY A 142 1.46 -7.76 17.19
C GLY A 142 1.55 -6.63 16.15
N GLN A 143 1.52 -5.40 16.63
CA GLN A 143 1.68 -4.23 15.76
C GLN A 143 3.08 -4.20 15.16
N GLN A 144 3.33 -3.36 14.15
CA GLN A 144 4.61 -3.36 13.45
C GLN A 144 5.80 -3.09 14.39
N ILE A 145 5.61 -2.31 15.47
CA ILE A 145 6.65 -2.12 16.49
C ILE A 145 7.09 -3.44 17.16
N ASN A 146 6.16 -4.39 17.33
CA ASN A 146 6.49 -5.73 17.83
C ASN A 146 7.25 -6.56 16.79
N GLY A 147 6.88 -6.41 15.51
CA GLY A 147 7.63 -6.99 14.39
C GLY A 147 9.07 -6.47 14.35
N GLY A 148 9.26 -5.16 14.51
CA GLY A 148 10.59 -4.54 14.57
C GLY A 148 11.39 -5.01 15.79
N ALA A 149 10.76 -5.06 16.97
CA ALA A 149 11.39 -5.56 18.19
C ALA A 149 11.80 -7.04 18.15
N SER A 150 11.26 -7.82 17.21
CA SER A 150 11.66 -9.21 17.01
C SER A 150 13.05 -9.36 16.37
N PHE A 151 13.52 -8.33 15.64
CA PHE A 151 14.70 -8.40 14.78
C PHE A 151 14.69 -9.61 13.82
N ASN A 152 13.50 -10.09 13.45
CA ASN A 152 13.31 -11.28 12.63
C ASN A 152 12.49 -10.96 11.37
N PRO A 153 13.15 -10.71 10.22
CA PRO A 153 12.45 -10.42 8.97
C PRO A 153 11.64 -11.63 8.45
N ASP A 154 12.07 -12.87 8.71
CA ASP A 154 11.31 -14.06 8.28
C ASP A 154 9.95 -14.14 8.99
N LEU A 155 9.91 -13.77 10.28
CA LEU A 155 8.65 -13.66 11.03
C LEU A 155 7.74 -12.58 10.44
N VAL A 156 8.30 -11.42 10.07
CA VAL A 156 7.55 -10.30 9.48
C VAL A 156 7.05 -10.64 8.07
N TYR A 157 7.82 -11.40 7.29
CA TYR A 157 7.37 -11.99 6.03
C TYR A 157 6.17 -12.92 6.24
N GLU A 158 6.23 -13.84 7.19
CA GLU A 158 5.11 -14.74 7.50
C GLU A 158 3.87 -13.98 8.01
N GLN A 159 4.06 -12.92 8.80
CA GLN A 159 2.98 -12.01 9.18
C GLN A 159 2.32 -11.40 7.94
N GLY A 160 3.11 -10.87 6.98
CA GLY A 160 2.60 -10.34 5.72
C GLY A 160 1.85 -11.40 4.91
N ARG A 161 2.41 -12.61 4.77
CA ARG A 161 1.81 -13.72 4.01
C ARG A 161 0.47 -14.15 4.58
N ILE A 162 0.36 -14.29 5.90
CA ILE A 162 -0.90 -14.67 6.56
C ILE A 162 -1.92 -13.53 6.46
N THR A 163 -1.48 -12.29 6.63
CA THR A 163 -2.34 -11.10 6.47
C THR A 163 -2.91 -11.05 5.05
N GLY A 164 -2.07 -11.14 4.02
CA GLY A 164 -2.51 -11.10 2.62
C GLY A 164 -3.49 -12.22 2.29
N ARG A 165 -3.19 -13.47 2.70
CA ARG A 165 -4.08 -14.62 2.53
C ARG A 165 -5.45 -14.41 3.18
N ASP A 166 -5.49 -13.95 4.43
CA ASP A 166 -6.74 -13.84 5.18
C ASP A 166 -7.59 -12.67 4.68
N THR A 167 -6.98 -11.57 4.24
CA THR A 167 -7.68 -10.45 3.60
C THR A 167 -8.18 -10.82 2.19
N GLU A 168 -7.40 -11.58 1.41
CA GLU A 168 -7.85 -12.12 0.12
C GLU A 168 -9.02 -13.11 0.30
N ALA A 169 -9.03 -13.90 1.38
CA ALA A 169 -10.13 -14.80 1.70
C ALA A 169 -11.46 -14.05 1.84
N SER A 170 -11.44 -12.79 2.31
CA SER A 170 -12.63 -11.93 2.38
C SER A 170 -12.97 -11.24 1.05
N GLY A 171 -12.25 -11.53 -0.05
CA GLY A 171 -12.45 -10.91 -1.36
C GLY A 171 -11.81 -9.53 -1.51
N VAL A 172 -10.95 -9.11 -0.58
CA VAL A 172 -10.27 -7.81 -0.62
C VAL A 172 -8.85 -7.97 -1.15
N PRO A 173 -8.54 -7.48 -2.37
CA PRO A 173 -7.22 -7.66 -2.98
C PRO A 173 -6.21 -6.56 -2.61
N TRP A 174 -6.60 -5.49 -1.92
CA TRP A 174 -5.70 -4.35 -1.67
C TRP A 174 -5.59 -4.03 -0.18
N VAL A 175 -4.38 -4.16 0.35
CA VAL A 175 -4.06 -3.91 1.76
C VAL A 175 -3.39 -2.55 1.90
N PHE A 176 -3.97 -1.68 2.73
CA PHE A 176 -3.37 -0.39 3.09
C PHE A 176 -2.26 -0.57 4.13
N GLY A 177 -1.16 -1.20 3.74
CA GLY A 177 0.02 -1.38 4.58
C GLY A 177 1.19 -1.95 3.78
N PRO A 178 2.41 -1.83 4.29
CA PRO A 178 2.80 -1.44 5.66
C PRO A 178 2.96 0.07 5.91
N ILE A 179 3.09 0.45 7.20
CA ILE A 179 3.49 1.80 7.61
C ILE A 179 5.02 1.85 7.76
N LEU A 180 5.70 2.62 6.91
CA LEU A 180 7.17 2.65 6.83
C LEU A 180 7.82 3.91 7.39
N GLY A 181 7.00 4.84 7.89
CA GLY A 181 7.52 6.09 8.42
C GLY A 181 8.24 5.89 9.76
N ILE A 182 9.24 6.71 10.04
CA ILE A 182 10.11 6.55 11.22
C ILE A 182 9.61 7.42 12.35
N SER A 183 9.08 6.80 13.40
CA SER A 183 8.64 7.54 14.59
C SER A 183 9.86 8.07 15.34
N ARG A 184 10.02 9.41 15.34
CA ARG A 184 11.10 10.12 16.06
C ARG A 184 10.62 10.78 17.34
N ASN A 185 9.31 10.81 17.54
CA ASN A 185 8.68 11.37 18.72
C ASN A 185 7.75 10.34 19.33
N PRO A 186 8.09 9.75 20.48
CA PRO A 186 7.28 8.68 21.09
C PRO A 186 5.91 9.18 21.59
N LEU A 187 5.68 10.49 21.64
CA LEU A 187 4.36 11.06 21.93
C LEU A 187 3.39 10.93 20.74
N TRP A 188 3.89 10.59 19.55
CA TRP A 188 3.03 10.34 18.40
C TRP A 188 2.13 9.14 18.64
N ALA A 189 0.81 9.39 18.56
CA ALA A 189 -0.23 8.41 18.89
C ALA A 189 -0.15 7.12 18.05
N ARG A 190 0.48 7.16 16.87
CA ARG A 190 0.62 6.04 15.94
C ARG A 190 2.02 5.42 15.95
N THR A 191 2.84 5.69 16.96
CA THR A 191 4.21 5.13 17.08
C THR A 191 4.22 3.60 17.02
N PHE A 192 3.19 2.94 17.55
CA PHE A 192 3.09 1.48 17.50
C PHE A 192 2.90 0.91 16.09
N GLU A 193 2.43 1.72 15.15
CA GLU A 193 2.14 1.30 13.77
C GLU A 193 3.40 1.17 12.91
N THR A 194 4.55 1.68 13.35
CA THR A 194 5.83 1.56 12.62
C THR A 194 6.78 0.56 13.28
N PHE A 195 7.76 0.04 12.54
CA PHE A 195 8.70 -0.96 13.03
C PHE A 195 9.71 -0.41 14.03
N SER A 196 10.20 0.82 13.84
CA SER A 196 11.31 1.36 14.66
C SER A 196 11.51 2.87 14.49
N GLU A 197 12.35 3.45 15.34
CA GLU A 197 12.96 4.77 15.14
C GLU A 197 14.21 4.74 14.23
N ASP A 198 14.64 3.53 13.83
CA ASP A 198 15.83 3.31 13.00
C ASP A 198 15.47 3.07 11.52
N PRO A 199 16.10 3.79 10.56
CA PRO A 199 15.86 3.61 9.12
C PRO A 199 16.18 2.21 8.61
N HIS A 200 17.22 1.56 9.14
CA HIS A 200 17.65 0.25 8.66
C HIS A 200 16.65 -0.83 9.04
N ILE A 201 16.18 -0.85 10.30
CA ILE A 201 15.14 -1.78 10.76
C ILE A 201 13.85 -1.58 9.95
N ASN A 202 13.41 -0.34 9.73
CA ASN A 202 12.22 -0.09 8.91
C ASN A 202 12.38 -0.57 7.46
N SER A 203 13.58 -0.43 6.88
CA SER A 203 13.86 -0.90 5.52
C SER A 203 13.83 -2.42 5.43
N VAL A 204 14.48 -3.12 6.36
CA VAL A 204 14.54 -4.59 6.39
C VAL A 204 13.16 -5.20 6.64
N MET A 205 12.41 -4.66 7.61
CA MET A 205 11.07 -5.17 7.92
C MET A 205 10.04 -4.78 6.86
N GLY A 206 10.19 -3.59 6.26
CA GLY A 206 9.37 -3.11 5.16
C GLY A 206 9.47 -3.99 3.91
N ASP A 207 10.68 -4.35 3.48
CA ASP A 207 10.90 -5.31 2.39
C ASP A 207 10.23 -6.66 2.70
N ALA A 208 10.47 -7.19 3.90
CA ALA A 208 9.93 -8.49 4.31
C ALA A 208 8.40 -8.54 4.30
N ILE A 209 7.72 -7.56 4.90
CA ILE A 209 6.26 -7.56 4.97
C ILE A 209 5.60 -7.33 3.60
N ILE A 210 6.21 -6.51 2.73
CA ILE A 210 5.70 -6.28 1.37
C ILE A 210 5.77 -7.56 0.55
N ARG A 211 6.93 -8.24 0.57
CA ARG A 211 7.08 -9.55 -0.09
C ARG A 211 6.09 -10.57 0.47
N GLY A 212 5.88 -10.57 1.78
CA GLY A 212 4.90 -11.43 2.43
C GLY A 212 3.47 -11.16 1.93
N LEU A 213 3.02 -9.91 2.03
CA LEU A 213 1.68 -9.49 1.60
C LEU A 213 1.40 -9.86 0.14
N GLN A 214 2.37 -9.67 -0.76
CA GLN A 214 2.19 -9.90 -2.20
C GLN A 214 2.57 -11.32 -2.67
N SER A 215 2.94 -12.22 -1.75
CA SER A 215 3.47 -13.56 -2.10
C SER A 215 2.46 -14.51 -2.76
N ASN A 216 1.15 -14.25 -2.62
CA ASN A 216 0.10 -14.99 -3.33
C ASN A 216 -0.18 -14.47 -4.75
N ASN A 217 0.47 -13.37 -5.17
CA ASN A 217 0.21 -12.65 -6.43
C ASN A 217 -1.24 -12.16 -6.62
N HIS A 218 -2.04 -12.12 -5.55
CA HIS A 218 -3.44 -11.66 -5.58
C HIS A 218 -3.70 -10.45 -4.68
N THR A 219 -2.78 -10.17 -3.74
CA THR A 219 -2.88 -9.04 -2.82
C THR A 219 -1.85 -7.97 -3.16
N ALA A 220 -2.30 -6.71 -3.28
CA ALA A 220 -1.46 -5.53 -3.43
C ALA A 220 -1.14 -4.91 -2.06
N ALA A 221 0.13 -4.62 -1.81
CA ALA A 221 0.57 -3.85 -0.65
C ALA A 221 0.60 -2.33 -0.98
N CYS A 222 0.47 -1.51 0.06
CA CYS A 222 0.46 -0.06 -0.02
C CYS A 222 1.46 0.54 0.97
N MET A 223 2.60 1.03 0.48
CA MET A 223 3.57 1.69 1.36
C MET A 223 3.02 3.05 1.83
N LYS A 224 2.94 3.24 3.14
CA LYS A 224 2.39 4.48 3.72
C LYS A 224 3.19 5.00 4.92
N HIS A 225 3.08 6.27 5.31
CA HIS A 225 2.48 7.36 4.54
C HIS A 225 3.63 8.13 3.92
N TRP A 226 3.70 8.16 2.60
CA TRP A 226 4.72 8.87 1.85
C TRP A 226 4.61 10.37 2.14
N ILE A 227 5.57 11.06 2.77
CA ILE A 227 6.77 10.60 3.49
C ILE A 227 6.95 11.49 4.74
N VAL A 228 7.82 11.13 5.71
CA VAL A 228 8.20 11.95 6.90
C VAL A 228 7.09 12.17 7.94
N TYR A 229 5.85 11.73 7.68
CA TYR A 229 4.69 11.94 8.56
C TYR A 229 4.93 11.66 10.06
N PRO A 230 5.64 10.59 10.47
CA PRO A 230 5.85 10.29 11.90
C PRO A 230 6.89 11.17 12.63
N LYS A 231 7.50 12.15 11.96
CA LYS A 231 8.51 13.04 12.57
C LYS A 231 7.93 13.97 13.65
N THR A 232 6.61 14.22 13.63
CA THR A 232 5.84 15.18 14.44
C THR A 232 6.64 15.93 15.54
N PRO A 233 6.85 17.25 15.40
CA PRO A 233 7.62 18.04 16.37
C PRO A 233 7.02 18.05 17.78
N SER A 234 5.68 17.98 17.91
CA SER A 234 5.01 18.03 19.22
C SER A 234 4.53 16.67 19.72
N GLY A 235 4.42 15.67 18.84
CA GLY A 235 3.76 14.40 19.12
C GLY A 235 2.29 14.38 18.70
N HIS A 236 1.69 15.54 18.41
CA HIS A 236 0.36 15.57 17.85
C HIS A 236 0.34 14.98 16.45
N ASP A 237 -0.69 14.18 16.19
CA ASP A 237 -0.90 13.61 14.88
C ASP A 237 -1.28 14.70 13.88
N LYS A 238 -0.80 14.55 12.64
CA LYS A 238 -1.00 15.49 11.53
C LYS A 238 -0.36 16.88 11.71
N ASP A 239 0.62 17.00 12.60
CA ASP A 239 1.45 18.19 12.68
C ASP A 239 2.25 18.43 11.41
N ALA A 240 2.37 19.70 11.02
CA ALA A 240 3.29 20.11 9.97
C ALA A 240 4.74 19.82 10.40
N VAL A 241 5.55 19.43 9.42
CA VAL A 241 6.95 19.06 9.64
C VAL A 241 7.88 20.00 8.89
N THR A 242 8.94 20.43 9.58
CA THR A 242 10.14 20.98 8.92
C THR A 242 11.25 19.94 8.95
N VAL A 243 11.91 19.72 7.80
CA VAL A 243 12.97 18.73 7.62
C VAL A 243 13.94 19.18 6.54
N SER A 244 15.24 18.94 6.72
CA SER A 244 16.24 19.18 5.69
C SER A 244 16.18 18.09 4.62
N ASP A 245 16.58 18.41 3.38
CA ASP A 245 16.71 17.39 2.33
C ASP A 245 17.68 16.28 2.75
N TYR A 246 18.76 16.63 3.47
CA TYR A 246 19.70 15.66 4.02
C TYR A 246 19.01 14.66 4.95
N ASP A 247 18.24 15.14 5.93
CA ASP A 247 17.56 14.25 6.88
C ASP A 247 16.46 13.44 6.19
N MET A 248 15.73 14.05 5.25
CA MET A 248 14.71 13.36 4.47
C MET A 248 15.31 12.17 3.73
N MET A 249 16.40 12.39 2.99
CA MET A 249 17.02 11.37 2.15
C MET A 249 17.77 10.29 2.94
N ASN A 250 18.39 10.65 4.08
CA ASN A 250 19.20 9.71 4.85
C ASN A 250 18.42 8.97 5.95
N TYR A 251 17.36 9.58 6.50
CA TYR A 251 16.57 8.94 7.55
C TYR A 251 15.23 8.46 7.03
N PHE A 252 14.41 9.31 6.41
CA PHE A 252 13.00 8.98 6.18
C PHE A 252 12.71 8.26 4.86
N PHE A 253 13.56 8.46 3.85
CA PHE A 253 13.43 7.87 2.51
C PHE A 253 13.82 6.38 2.39
N PRO A 254 14.87 5.88 3.07
CA PRO A 254 15.34 4.50 2.88
C PRO A 254 14.26 3.41 2.99
N PRO A 255 13.31 3.46 3.95
CA PRO A 255 12.27 2.44 4.03
C PRO A 255 11.35 2.39 2.79
N PHE A 256 11.03 3.54 2.21
CA PHE A 256 10.20 3.61 1.00
C PHE A 256 10.98 3.16 -0.23
N LYS A 257 12.28 3.47 -0.31
CA LYS A 257 13.12 2.90 -1.36
C LYS A 257 13.16 1.37 -1.28
N ALA A 258 13.34 0.81 -0.08
CA ALA A 258 13.31 -0.63 0.13
C ALA A 258 11.95 -1.25 -0.25
N ALA A 259 10.84 -0.54 -0.02
CA ALA A 259 9.52 -0.95 -0.45
C ALA A 259 9.36 -1.02 -1.98
N VAL A 260 9.87 -0.02 -2.70
CA VAL A 260 9.89 -0.04 -4.17
C VAL A 260 10.80 -1.15 -4.70
N ASP A 261 11.98 -1.33 -4.10
CA ASP A 261 12.89 -2.45 -4.45
C ASP A 261 12.26 -3.83 -4.15
N ALA A 262 11.34 -3.90 -3.18
CA ALA A 262 10.55 -5.09 -2.86
C ALA A 262 9.37 -5.32 -3.82
N GLY A 263 9.07 -4.35 -4.69
CA GLY A 263 8.00 -4.40 -5.69
C GLY A 263 6.62 -4.03 -5.16
N VAL A 264 6.52 -3.12 -4.20
CA VAL A 264 5.22 -2.62 -3.71
C VAL A 264 4.38 -2.07 -4.85
N ILE A 265 3.08 -2.41 -4.87
CA ILE A 265 2.19 -2.07 -6.00
C ILE A 265 1.54 -0.69 -5.84
N SER A 266 1.32 -0.22 -4.61
CA SER A 266 0.77 1.11 -4.37
C SER A 266 1.48 1.89 -3.27
N THR A 267 1.22 3.19 -3.21
CA THR A 267 1.62 4.06 -2.11
C THR A 267 0.44 4.92 -1.66
N MET A 268 0.49 5.41 -0.42
CA MET A 268 -0.46 6.39 0.09
C MET A 268 0.32 7.58 0.63
N GLU A 269 -0.10 8.78 0.23
CA GLU A 269 0.42 10.04 0.72
C GLU A 269 0.09 10.28 2.19
N ASN A 270 0.48 11.45 2.70
CA ASN A 270 0.19 11.85 4.06
C ASN A 270 -0.62 13.14 4.14
N TYR A 271 -1.17 13.36 5.34
CA TYR A 271 -2.06 14.47 5.66
C TYR A 271 -1.37 15.83 5.83
N ILE A 272 -0.05 15.85 5.97
CA ILE A 272 0.66 16.99 6.58
C ILE A 272 1.25 17.93 5.53
N SER A 273 1.64 19.12 6.00
CA SER A 273 2.55 20.00 5.25
C SER A 273 3.99 19.69 5.61
N ILE A 274 4.85 19.60 4.60
CA ILE A 274 6.30 19.41 4.75
C ILE A 274 6.98 20.67 4.22
N ASN A 275 7.76 21.33 5.08
CA ASN A 275 8.41 22.61 4.80
C ASN A 275 7.42 23.68 4.28
N GLY A 276 6.21 23.69 4.85
CA GLY A 276 5.15 24.66 4.54
C GLY A 276 4.28 24.32 3.32
N VAL A 277 4.50 23.18 2.66
CA VAL A 277 3.71 22.77 1.49
C VAL A 277 2.94 21.48 1.81
N PRO A 278 1.60 21.45 1.66
CA PRO A 278 0.81 20.23 1.82
C PRO A 278 1.29 19.12 0.88
N THR A 279 1.55 17.92 1.41
CA THR A 279 2.13 16.79 0.65
C THR A 279 1.35 16.48 -0.62
N VAL A 280 0.02 16.45 -0.56
CA VAL A 280 -0.88 16.21 -1.71
C VAL A 280 -0.64 17.16 -2.90
N SER A 281 -0.10 18.35 -2.64
CA SER A 281 0.21 19.37 -3.66
C SER A 281 1.71 19.60 -3.87
N ASN A 282 2.56 18.81 -3.21
CA ASN A 282 4.00 19.03 -3.19
C ASN A 282 4.67 18.33 -4.37
N ALA A 283 4.76 19.01 -5.51
CA ALA A 283 5.37 18.46 -6.74
C ALA A 283 6.82 17.98 -6.56
N LYS A 284 7.58 18.53 -5.61
CA LYS A 284 8.94 18.05 -5.29
C LYS A 284 8.90 16.64 -4.72
N LEU A 285 7.92 16.32 -3.86
CA LEU A 285 7.82 15.01 -3.21
C LEU A 285 7.01 14.01 -4.03
N MET A 286 5.96 14.47 -4.68
CA MET A 286 5.02 13.58 -5.39
C MET A 286 5.44 13.28 -6.82
N ASN A 287 6.08 14.23 -7.52
CA ASN A 287 6.50 14.03 -8.90
C ASN A 287 8.01 13.79 -8.95
N ALA A 288 8.80 14.81 -8.57
CA ALA A 288 10.26 14.72 -8.70
C ALA A 288 10.86 13.57 -7.86
N LEU A 289 10.51 13.47 -6.57
CA LEU A 289 11.10 12.42 -5.74
C LEU A 289 10.46 11.03 -5.96
N LEU A 290 9.13 10.93 -5.96
CA LEU A 290 8.43 9.63 -6.03
C LEU A 290 8.44 9.04 -7.46
N ARG A 291 8.06 9.84 -8.47
CA ARG A 291 7.93 9.36 -9.85
C ARG A 291 9.26 9.40 -10.59
N ASP A 292 9.97 10.53 -10.56
CA ASP A 292 11.16 10.71 -11.40
C ASP A 292 12.43 10.09 -10.76
N ASP A 293 12.77 10.47 -9.53
CA ASP A 293 14.03 10.05 -8.88
C ASP A 293 13.97 8.61 -8.34
N LEU A 294 12.86 8.24 -7.70
CA LEU A 294 12.66 6.88 -7.18
C LEU A 294 12.18 5.90 -8.26
N GLY A 295 11.55 6.38 -9.34
CA GLY A 295 11.04 5.53 -10.42
C GLY A 295 9.85 4.68 -10.00
N PHE A 296 8.96 5.19 -9.14
CA PHE A 296 7.79 4.44 -8.71
C PHE A 296 6.68 4.48 -9.77
N ASP A 297 6.44 3.34 -10.42
CA ASP A 297 5.43 3.17 -11.48
C ASP A 297 4.08 2.64 -10.97
N GLY A 298 3.97 2.36 -9.67
CA GLY A 298 2.74 1.85 -9.07
C GLY A 298 1.63 2.90 -8.89
N MET A 299 0.51 2.46 -8.31
CA MET A 299 -0.63 3.34 -8.03
C MET A 299 -0.33 4.25 -6.84
N MET A 300 -0.72 5.51 -6.95
CA MET A 300 -0.77 6.46 -5.83
C MET A 300 -2.22 6.83 -5.60
#